data_AF-A0A9E2AZD7-F1
#
_entry.id   AF-A0A9E2AZD7-F1
#
_cell.length_a   1.000
_cell.length_b   1.000
_cell.length_c   1.000
_cell.angle_alpha   90.00
_cell.angle_beta   90.00
_cell.angle_gamma   90.00
#
_symmetry.space_group_name_H-M   'P 1'
#
loop_
_entity.id
_entity.type
_entity.pdbx_description
1 polymer ?
#
loop_
_entity_poly.entity_id
_entity_poly.type
_entity_poly.pdbx_seq_one_letter_code
_entity_poly.pdbx_strand_id
1 'polypeptide(L)'
;MEDPSVLDSVMFALDSTDPADMQLTSAFSDMAPGMHTLTIAHANGCIRTVDFEVIGFEPLALELQNNSINEITAIATGGQEEYTFYFNDVNNGTDNTYMINRTGTYVVRVVDENGCEVVASIAMEFIDIEIPNFFTPNGDGENDLWLPENIEGWPEILIKIYDRYGRVVEDNVVSKNGWDGIYHGAELPTGDYWYVIKLNGENDDREFVGHFTLYR
;
A
#
# COMPACT_ATOMS: atom_id res chain seq x y z
N MET A 1 5.89 -41.53 -26.42
CA MET A 1 5.30 -42.25 -27.56
C MET A 1 4.19 -43.11 -26.99
N GLU A 2 2.95 -42.65 -27.11
CA GLU A 2 1.78 -43.44 -26.70
C GLU A 2 1.53 -44.51 -27.77
N ASP A 3 1.40 -45.76 -27.37
CA ASP A 3 1.01 -46.86 -28.26
C ASP A 3 -0.53 -46.98 -28.22
N PRO A 4 -1.24 -46.63 -29.31
CA PRO A 4 -2.70 -46.64 -29.35
C PRO A 4 -3.30 -48.04 -29.17
N SER A 5 -2.52 -49.12 -29.32
CA SER A 5 -3.01 -50.49 -29.21
C SER A 5 -3.21 -50.99 -27.77
N VAL A 6 -2.82 -50.20 -26.76
CA VAL A 6 -2.85 -50.59 -25.34
C VAL A 6 -3.94 -49.85 -24.55
N LEU A 7 -4.50 -48.77 -25.10
CA LEU A 7 -5.48 -47.90 -24.42
C LEU A 7 -6.76 -48.64 -23.99
N ASP A 8 -7.21 -49.63 -24.77
CA ASP A 8 -8.43 -50.41 -24.48
C ASP A 8 -8.28 -51.40 -23.31
N SER A 9 -7.09 -51.48 -22.69
CA SER A 9 -6.77 -52.43 -21.62
C SER A 9 -6.21 -51.76 -20.35
N VAL A 10 -6.38 -50.45 -20.20
CA VAL A 10 -5.89 -49.70 -19.03
C VAL A 10 -7.03 -49.04 -18.29
N MET A 11 -6.94 -49.05 -16.96
CA MET A 11 -7.85 -48.33 -16.08
C MET A 11 -7.05 -47.37 -15.19
N PHE A 12 -7.69 -46.29 -14.76
CA PHE A 12 -7.08 -45.20 -14.03
C PHE A 12 -7.80 -45.00 -12.70
N ALA A 13 -7.06 -44.77 -11.62
CA ALA A 13 -7.61 -44.31 -10.34
C ALA A 13 -6.79 -43.14 -9.83
N LEU A 14 -7.44 -42.19 -9.15
CA LEU A 14 -6.78 -41.08 -8.47
C LEU A 14 -6.72 -41.38 -6.98
N ASP A 15 -5.55 -41.24 -6.38
CA ASP A 15 -5.26 -41.47 -4.95
C ASP A 15 -5.70 -42.83 -4.39
N SER A 16 -5.91 -43.81 -5.29
CA SER A 16 -6.32 -45.16 -4.92
C SER A 16 -5.61 -46.20 -5.79
N THR A 17 -5.47 -47.39 -5.23
CA THR A 17 -5.01 -48.61 -5.94
C THR A 17 -6.07 -49.70 -5.93
N ASP A 18 -7.25 -49.44 -5.35
CA ASP A 18 -8.36 -50.38 -5.31
C ASP A 18 -8.97 -50.51 -6.71
N PRO A 19 -9.08 -51.73 -7.28
CA PRO A 19 -9.76 -51.96 -8.54
C PRO A 19 -11.21 -51.42 -8.60
N ALA A 20 -11.89 -51.28 -7.45
CA ALA A 20 -13.24 -50.73 -7.38
C ALA A 20 -13.31 -49.22 -7.70
N ASP A 21 -12.23 -48.49 -7.51
CA ASP A 21 -12.15 -47.04 -7.74
C ASP A 21 -11.65 -46.69 -9.14
N MET A 22 -11.39 -47.70 -9.98
CA MET A 22 -10.79 -47.51 -11.30
C MET A 22 -11.84 -47.14 -12.37
N GLN A 23 -11.49 -46.18 -13.23
CA GLN A 23 -12.28 -45.75 -14.38
C GLN A 23 -11.52 -45.92 -15.70
N LEU A 24 -12.25 -45.97 -16.82
CA LEU A 24 -11.69 -46.16 -18.16
C LEU A 24 -11.09 -44.89 -18.77
N THR A 25 -11.27 -43.72 -18.12
CA THR A 25 -10.76 -42.44 -18.61
C THR A 25 -9.74 -41.88 -17.64
N SER A 26 -8.71 -41.22 -18.16
CA SER A 26 -7.73 -40.49 -17.36
C SER A 26 -8.18 -39.06 -17.02
N ALA A 27 -9.46 -38.74 -17.19
CA ALA A 27 -10.00 -37.42 -16.93
C ALA A 27 -10.53 -37.35 -15.48
N PHE A 28 -9.90 -36.51 -14.68
CA PHE A 28 -10.31 -36.20 -13.30
C PHE A 28 -10.57 -34.69 -13.21
N SER A 29 -11.66 -34.28 -12.57
CA SER A 29 -12.01 -32.89 -12.30
C SER A 29 -12.12 -32.64 -10.79
N ASP A 30 -12.18 -31.37 -10.39
CA ASP A 30 -12.44 -30.97 -8.99
C ASP A 30 -11.41 -31.53 -7.98
N MET A 31 -10.18 -31.73 -8.43
CA MET A 31 -9.06 -32.15 -7.58
C MET A 31 -8.73 -31.03 -6.59
N ALA A 32 -8.57 -31.40 -5.31
CA ALA A 32 -8.08 -30.47 -4.30
C ALA A 32 -6.62 -30.10 -4.58
N PRO A 33 -6.13 -28.97 -4.09
CA PRO A 33 -4.69 -28.67 -4.07
C PRO A 33 -3.91 -29.70 -3.24
N GLY A 34 -2.72 -30.06 -3.71
CA GLY A 34 -1.78 -30.92 -2.99
C GLY A 34 -1.16 -32.02 -3.85
N MET A 35 -0.48 -32.94 -3.17
CA MET A 35 0.12 -34.12 -3.81
C MET A 35 -0.94 -35.18 -4.08
N HIS A 36 -0.98 -35.64 -5.33
CA HIS A 36 -1.86 -36.69 -5.81
C HIS A 36 -1.06 -37.81 -6.46
N THR A 37 -1.65 -39.00 -6.48
CA THR A 37 -1.09 -40.18 -7.15
C THR A 37 -2.07 -40.68 -8.21
N LEU A 38 -1.64 -40.65 -9.48
CA LEU A 38 -2.36 -41.29 -10.58
C LEU A 38 -1.94 -42.76 -10.68
N THR A 39 -2.89 -43.67 -10.45
CA THR A 39 -2.70 -45.10 -10.63
C THR A 39 -3.16 -45.51 -12.03
N ILE A 40 -2.32 -46.27 -12.73
CA ILE A 40 -2.52 -46.82 -14.07
C ILE A 40 -2.42 -48.34 -13.96
N ALA A 41 -3.52 -49.04 -14.20
CA ALA A 41 -3.62 -50.49 -14.09
C ALA A 41 -3.93 -51.12 -15.45
N HIS A 42 -3.09 -52.04 -15.90
CA HIS A 42 -3.28 -52.77 -17.15
C HIS A 42 -4.02 -54.10 -16.90
N ALA A 43 -4.79 -54.59 -17.87
CA ALA A 43 -5.59 -55.82 -17.79
C ALA A 43 -4.79 -57.10 -17.49
N ASN A 44 -3.45 -57.06 -17.61
CA ASN A 44 -2.55 -58.14 -17.23
C ASN A 44 -2.13 -58.11 -15.74
N GLY A 45 -2.69 -57.19 -14.95
CA GLY A 45 -2.42 -57.03 -13.52
C GLY A 45 -1.22 -56.13 -13.19
N CYS A 46 -0.59 -55.49 -14.18
CA CYS A 46 0.48 -54.54 -13.92
C CYS A 46 -0.08 -53.19 -13.43
N ILE A 47 0.46 -52.68 -12.33
CA ILE A 47 0.09 -51.37 -11.77
C ILE A 47 1.32 -50.45 -11.81
N ARG A 48 1.08 -49.20 -12.21
CA ARG A 48 2.03 -48.10 -12.17
C ARG A 48 1.38 -46.91 -11.48
N THR A 49 2.16 -46.17 -10.72
CA THR A 49 1.73 -44.93 -10.09
C THR A 49 2.60 -43.78 -10.60
N VAL A 50 1.99 -42.62 -10.77
CA VAL A 50 2.65 -41.37 -11.13
C VAL A 50 2.22 -40.32 -10.11
N ASP A 51 3.19 -39.79 -9.37
CA ASP A 51 2.93 -38.72 -8.43
C ASP A 51 3.00 -37.37 -9.15
N PHE A 52 2.06 -36.50 -8.82
CA PHE A 52 2.01 -35.13 -9.34
C PHE A 52 1.42 -34.20 -8.28
N GLU A 53 1.64 -32.90 -8.44
CA GLU A 53 1.12 -31.87 -7.56
C GLU A 53 0.04 -31.06 -8.29
N VAL A 54 -1.12 -30.93 -7.68
CA VAL A 54 -2.14 -29.96 -8.06
C VAL A 54 -1.85 -28.69 -7.26
N ILE A 55 -1.36 -27.66 -7.95
CA ILE A 55 -1.08 -26.37 -7.30
C ILE A 55 -2.41 -25.72 -6.94
N GLY A 56 -2.53 -25.30 -5.69
CA GLY A 56 -3.69 -24.55 -5.23
C GLY A 56 -3.73 -23.17 -5.84
N PHE A 57 -4.91 -22.76 -6.28
CA PHE A 57 -5.16 -21.41 -6.73
C PHE A 57 -5.95 -20.66 -5.66
N GLU A 58 -5.30 -19.70 -5.02
CA GLU A 58 -6.02 -18.67 -4.28
C GLU A 58 -6.43 -17.58 -5.27
N PRO A 59 -7.72 -17.18 -5.33
CA PRO A 59 -8.14 -16.12 -6.21
C PRO A 59 -7.49 -14.81 -5.80
N LEU A 60 -7.14 -13.98 -6.79
CA LEU A 60 -6.69 -12.62 -6.54
C LEU A 60 -7.74 -11.89 -5.69
N ALA A 61 -7.27 -11.21 -4.65
CA ALA A 61 -8.06 -10.39 -3.76
C ALA A 61 -7.35 -9.06 -3.52
N LEU A 62 -8.14 -8.02 -3.22
CA LEU A 62 -7.67 -6.67 -2.99
C LEU A 62 -8.36 -6.08 -1.76
N GLU A 63 -7.56 -5.62 -0.81
CA GLU A 63 -8.00 -4.84 0.35
C GLU A 63 -7.39 -3.43 0.27
N LEU A 64 -8.16 -2.42 0.65
CA LEU A 64 -7.72 -1.02 0.68
C LEU A 64 -7.70 -0.50 2.11
N GLN A 65 -6.61 0.15 2.50
CA GLN A 65 -6.42 0.74 3.81
C GLN A 65 -6.04 2.22 3.72
N ASN A 66 -6.31 2.97 4.78
CA ASN A 66 -5.90 4.36 4.98
C ASN A 66 -5.29 4.44 6.38
N ASN A 67 -4.00 4.13 6.46
CA ASN A 67 -3.25 4.08 7.72
C ASN A 67 -2.41 5.35 7.96
N SER A 68 -2.20 6.16 6.92
CA SER A 68 -1.42 7.39 6.94
C SER A 68 -2.26 8.52 6.36
N ILE A 69 -2.02 9.75 6.81
CA ILE A 69 -2.75 10.92 6.31
C ILE A 69 -2.64 11.00 4.78
N ASN A 70 -3.78 11.17 4.11
CA ASN A 70 -3.87 11.28 2.65
C ASN A 70 -3.29 10.10 1.85
N GLU A 71 -3.01 8.95 2.46
CA GLU A 71 -2.40 7.80 1.79
C GLU A 71 -3.41 6.64 1.66
N ILE A 72 -3.50 6.06 0.46
CA ILE A 72 -4.17 4.78 0.24
C ILE A 72 -3.10 3.70 0.17
N THR A 73 -3.27 2.59 0.89
CA THR A 73 -2.46 1.38 0.74
C THR A 73 -3.32 0.27 0.14
N ALA A 74 -2.87 -0.29 -0.98
CA ALA A 74 -3.48 -1.44 -1.64
C ALA A 74 -2.78 -2.74 -1.22
N ILE A 75 -3.52 -3.72 -0.71
CA ILE A 75 -3.00 -5.02 -0.29
C ILE A 75 -3.58 -6.08 -1.22
N ALA A 76 -2.74 -6.66 -2.05
CA ALA A 76 -3.10 -7.75 -2.94
C ALA A 76 -2.66 -9.11 -2.36
N THR A 77 -3.55 -10.09 -2.43
CA THR A 77 -3.29 -11.47 -2.00
C THR A 77 -3.88 -12.46 -3.01
N GLY A 78 -3.37 -13.69 -3.05
CA GLY A 78 -3.76 -14.67 -4.06
C GLY A 78 -3.38 -14.26 -5.49
N GLY A 79 -3.85 -15.00 -6.48
CA GLY A 79 -3.40 -14.85 -7.87
C GLY A 79 -1.94 -15.27 -8.05
N GLN A 80 -1.36 -14.90 -9.19
CA GLN A 80 0.07 -15.04 -9.43
C GLN A 80 0.81 -13.75 -9.06
N GLU A 81 1.82 -13.85 -8.21
CA GLU A 81 2.66 -12.70 -7.79
C GLU A 81 3.22 -11.91 -8.98
N GLU A 82 3.79 -10.72 -8.74
CA GLU A 82 4.02 -9.66 -9.75
C GLU A 82 2.79 -8.81 -10.06
N TYR A 83 2.23 -8.21 -9.00
CA TYR A 83 1.09 -7.33 -9.11
C TYR A 83 1.44 -5.97 -9.74
N THR A 84 0.55 -5.49 -10.61
CA THR A 84 0.53 -4.11 -11.09
C THR A 84 -0.68 -3.37 -10.53
N PHE A 85 -0.43 -2.27 -9.82
CA PHE A 85 -1.46 -1.43 -9.21
C PHE A 85 -1.83 -0.26 -10.12
N TYR A 86 -3.11 0.10 -10.09
CA TYR A 86 -3.66 1.24 -10.79
C TYR A 86 -4.55 2.04 -9.83
N PHE A 87 -4.34 3.35 -9.78
CA PHE A 87 -5.16 4.28 -8.99
C PHE A 87 -5.89 5.23 -9.94
N ASN A 88 -7.22 5.20 -9.95
CA ASN A 88 -8.07 5.94 -10.90
C ASN A 88 -7.61 5.76 -12.36
N ASP A 89 -7.38 4.51 -12.76
CA ASP A 89 -6.89 4.10 -14.09
C ASP A 89 -5.45 4.55 -14.44
N VAL A 90 -4.74 5.21 -13.53
CA VAL A 90 -3.32 5.55 -13.69
C VAL A 90 -2.47 4.37 -13.22
N ASN A 91 -1.56 3.89 -14.07
CA ASN A 91 -0.63 2.81 -13.76
C ASN A 91 0.42 3.30 -12.74
N ASN A 92 0.51 2.60 -11.60
CA ASN A 92 1.46 2.88 -10.51
C ASN A 92 2.55 1.80 -10.38
N GLY A 93 2.63 0.88 -11.35
CA GLY A 93 3.59 -0.22 -11.36
C GLY A 93 3.41 -1.13 -10.15
N THR A 94 4.52 -1.46 -9.49
CA THR A 94 4.54 -2.29 -8.29
C THR A 94 4.31 -1.49 -7.00
N ASP A 95 4.20 -0.16 -7.09
CA ASP A 95 3.95 0.68 -5.93
C ASP A 95 2.47 0.58 -5.53
N ASN A 96 2.25 0.12 -4.31
CA ASN A 96 0.94 -0.16 -3.77
C ASN A 96 0.40 0.98 -2.91
N THR A 97 1.11 2.11 -2.80
CA THR A 97 0.61 3.30 -2.13
C THR A 97 0.25 4.41 -3.12
N TYR A 98 -0.64 5.30 -2.68
CA TYR A 98 -1.05 6.46 -3.46
C TYR A 98 -1.43 7.64 -2.57
N MET A 99 -0.76 8.76 -2.76
CA MET A 99 -1.06 10.02 -2.07
C MET A 99 -2.19 10.76 -2.77
N ILE A 100 -3.29 10.99 -2.06
CA ILE A 100 -4.44 11.74 -2.56
C ILE A 100 -4.18 13.25 -2.45
N ASN A 101 -4.78 14.02 -3.35
CA ASN A 101 -4.71 15.48 -3.38
C ASN A 101 -6.09 16.16 -3.31
N ARG A 102 -7.16 15.38 -3.10
CA ARG A 102 -8.53 15.86 -2.98
C ARG A 102 -9.43 14.85 -2.29
N THR A 103 -10.49 15.34 -1.65
CA THR A 103 -11.57 14.49 -1.15
C THR A 103 -12.30 13.82 -2.31
N GLY A 104 -12.55 12.52 -2.20
CA GLY A 104 -13.24 11.78 -3.25
C GLY A 104 -13.21 10.27 -3.06
N THR A 105 -13.85 9.56 -3.99
CA THR A 105 -13.75 8.10 -4.08
C THR A 105 -12.67 7.73 -5.08
N TYR A 106 -11.74 6.88 -4.64
CA TYR A 106 -10.63 6.38 -5.41
C TYR A 106 -10.92 4.94 -5.83
N VAL A 107 -10.79 4.67 -7.12
CA VAL A 107 -10.92 3.31 -7.68
C VAL A 107 -9.52 2.73 -7.81
N VAL A 108 -9.30 1.59 -7.18
CA VAL A 108 -8.01 0.88 -7.22
C VAL A 108 -8.23 -0.43 -7.93
N ARG A 109 -7.37 -0.71 -8.92
CA ARG A 109 -7.35 -1.96 -9.65
C ARG A 109 -5.99 -2.60 -9.51
N VAL A 110 -5.96 -3.89 -9.22
CA VAL A 110 -4.74 -4.71 -9.23
C VAL A 110 -4.84 -5.76 -10.31
N VAL A 111 -3.74 -5.99 -11.01
CA VAL A 111 -3.60 -7.01 -12.05
C VAL A 111 -2.43 -7.93 -11.67
N ASP A 112 -2.64 -9.24 -11.70
CA ASP A 112 -1.62 -10.25 -11.42
C ASP A 112 -0.82 -10.64 -12.69
N GLU A 113 0.21 -11.47 -12.58
CA GLU A 113 1.06 -11.84 -13.75
C GLU A 113 0.27 -12.56 -14.86
N ASN A 114 -0.79 -13.30 -14.49
CA ASN A 114 -1.67 -14.00 -15.42
C ASN A 114 -2.71 -13.08 -16.08
N GLY A 115 -2.77 -11.81 -15.68
CA GLY A 115 -3.74 -10.85 -16.18
C GLY A 115 -5.12 -10.93 -15.50
N CYS A 116 -5.23 -11.64 -14.37
CA CYS A 116 -6.43 -11.59 -13.54
C CYS A 116 -6.51 -10.19 -12.89
N GLU A 117 -7.71 -9.62 -12.83
CA GLU A 117 -7.92 -8.28 -12.28
C GLU A 117 -8.98 -8.27 -11.17
N VAL A 118 -8.72 -7.44 -10.16
CA VAL A 118 -9.68 -7.12 -9.10
C VAL A 118 -9.74 -5.61 -8.92
N VAL A 119 -10.94 -5.10 -8.71
CA VAL A 119 -11.20 -3.67 -8.50
C VAL A 119 -11.88 -3.47 -7.15
N ALA A 120 -11.40 -2.48 -6.40
CA ALA A 120 -12.02 -2.01 -5.17
C ALA A 120 -12.11 -0.47 -5.19
N SER A 121 -12.91 0.11 -4.30
CA SER A 121 -13.00 1.55 -4.16
C SER A 121 -13.01 1.98 -2.70
N ILE A 122 -12.34 3.08 -2.40
CA ILE A 122 -12.27 3.67 -1.06
C ILE A 122 -12.65 5.15 -1.11
N ALA A 123 -13.48 5.59 -0.16
CA ALA A 123 -13.78 7.01 0.02
C ALA A 123 -12.75 7.63 0.95
N MET A 124 -12.15 8.74 0.51
CA MET A 124 -11.10 9.44 1.23
C MET A 124 -11.48 10.90 1.42
N GLU A 125 -11.10 11.44 2.57
CA GLU A 125 -11.13 12.87 2.86
C GLU A 125 -9.69 13.39 2.80
N PHE A 126 -9.46 14.42 1.99
CA PHE A 126 -8.18 15.10 1.93
C PHE A 126 -8.07 16.05 3.12
N ILE A 127 -7.03 15.85 3.91
CA ILE A 127 -6.71 16.67 5.07
C ILE A 127 -5.59 17.62 4.66
N ASP A 128 -5.88 18.92 4.67
CA ASP A 128 -4.91 19.95 4.32
C ASP A 128 -4.04 20.35 5.54
N ILE A 129 -2.91 21.00 5.27
CA ILE A 129 -2.05 21.56 6.30
C ILE A 129 -2.81 22.61 7.13
N GLU A 130 -2.67 22.55 8.45
CA GLU A 130 -3.20 23.58 9.35
C GLU A 130 -2.05 24.38 9.96
N ILE A 131 -2.09 25.71 9.79
CA ILE A 131 -1.00 26.59 10.20
C ILE A 131 -1.46 27.39 11.43
N PRO A 132 -0.88 27.15 12.62
CA PRO A 132 -1.24 27.89 13.82
C PRO A 132 -0.97 29.39 13.68
N ASN A 133 -1.94 30.22 14.06
CA ASN A 133 -1.79 31.67 14.04
C ASN A 133 -1.07 32.23 15.27
N PHE A 134 -0.86 31.42 16.30
CA PHE A 134 -0.12 31.81 17.50
C PHE A 134 0.45 30.59 18.23
N PHE A 135 1.37 30.84 19.16
CA PHE A 135 1.83 29.87 20.15
C PHE A 135 2.30 30.60 21.42
N THR A 136 2.39 29.89 22.54
CA THR A 136 2.65 30.41 23.89
C THR A 136 3.80 29.66 24.56
N PRO A 137 5.07 29.95 24.22
CA PRO A 137 6.23 29.26 24.80
C PRO A 137 6.48 29.70 26.26
N ASN A 138 5.63 29.24 27.18
CA ASN A 138 5.63 29.56 28.60
C ASN A 138 5.98 28.35 29.49
N GLY A 139 6.10 27.16 28.90
CA GLY A 139 6.47 25.91 29.56
C GLY A 139 5.33 25.23 30.32
N ASP A 140 4.08 25.56 30.03
CA ASP A 140 2.90 24.92 30.64
C ASP A 140 2.46 23.62 29.94
N GLY A 141 3.08 23.29 28.80
CA GLY A 141 2.79 22.12 27.98
C GLY A 141 1.76 22.36 26.88
N GLU A 142 1.11 23.53 26.84
CA GLU A 142 0.05 23.87 25.88
C GLU A 142 0.54 24.94 24.89
N ASN A 143 0.55 24.61 23.60
CA ASN A 143 1.02 25.51 22.53
C ASN A 143 2.44 26.07 22.76
N ASP A 144 3.32 25.32 23.42
CA ASP A 144 4.70 25.74 23.70
C ASP A 144 5.59 25.78 22.44
N LEU A 145 5.21 25.01 21.42
CA LEU A 145 5.94 24.90 20.16
C LEU A 145 5.05 25.33 19.01
N TRP A 146 5.62 26.09 18.08
CA TRP A 146 4.98 26.39 16.81
C TRP A 146 5.37 25.34 15.76
N LEU A 147 4.40 24.59 15.27
CA LEU A 147 4.54 23.59 14.21
C LEU A 147 3.20 23.52 13.45
N PRO A 148 3.19 23.62 12.11
CA PRO A 148 1.99 23.31 11.34
C PRO A 148 1.55 21.85 11.54
N GLU A 149 0.24 21.61 11.59
CA GLU A 149 -0.34 20.28 11.73
C GLU A 149 -0.60 19.63 10.36
N ASN A 150 -0.81 18.31 10.35
CA ASN A 150 -1.07 17.50 9.15
C ASN A 150 0.09 17.51 8.13
N ILE A 151 1.31 17.80 8.57
CA ILE A 151 2.49 17.89 7.70
C ILE A 151 3.00 16.53 7.22
N GLU A 152 2.51 15.43 7.79
CA GLU A 152 2.92 14.06 7.44
C GLU A 152 2.56 13.71 5.98
N GLY A 153 1.59 14.42 5.39
CA GLY A 153 1.25 14.31 3.97
C GLY A 153 2.33 14.87 3.03
N TRP A 154 3.30 15.61 3.55
CA TRP A 154 4.37 16.27 2.79
C TRP A 154 5.74 15.99 3.43
N PRO A 155 6.34 14.81 3.19
CA PRO A 155 7.60 14.42 3.81
C PRO A 155 8.78 15.34 3.42
N GLU A 156 8.69 16.06 2.30
CA GLU A 156 9.72 17.00 1.83
C GLU A 156 9.41 18.48 2.17
N ILE A 157 8.46 18.73 3.08
CA ILE A 157 8.05 20.08 3.49
C ILE A 157 9.23 20.89 4.05
N LEU A 158 9.38 22.13 3.58
CA LEU A 158 10.39 23.07 4.06
C LEU A 158 9.70 24.24 4.75
N ILE A 159 10.10 24.50 6.00
CA ILE A 159 9.54 25.57 6.83
C ILE A 159 10.65 26.50 7.28
N LYS A 160 10.48 27.80 7.03
CA LYS A 160 11.38 28.85 7.52
C LYS A 160 10.60 29.91 8.26
N ILE A 161 11.13 30.35 9.40
CA ILE A 161 10.57 31.39 10.25
C ILE A 161 11.49 32.61 10.21
N TYR A 162 10.89 33.79 10.12
CA TYR A 162 11.56 35.07 9.97
C TYR A 162 11.12 36.06 11.05
N ASP A 163 12.05 36.91 11.48
CA ASP A 163 11.70 38.08 12.27
C ASP A 163 11.21 39.26 11.40
N ARG A 164 10.79 40.35 12.07
CA ARG A 164 10.33 41.59 11.42
C ARG A 164 11.34 42.29 10.50
N TYR A 165 12.61 41.88 10.52
CA TYR A 165 13.67 42.43 9.68
C TYR A 165 14.01 41.49 8.51
N GLY A 166 13.30 40.37 8.37
CA GLY A 166 13.52 39.38 7.31
C GLY A 166 14.70 38.44 7.60
N ARG A 167 15.20 38.40 8.83
CA ARG A 167 16.24 37.44 9.22
C ARG A 167 15.59 36.10 9.55
N VAL A 168 16.14 35.02 9.00
CA VAL A 168 15.76 33.65 9.36
C VAL A 168 16.12 33.40 10.82
N VAL A 169 15.12 33.06 11.63
CA VAL A 169 15.29 32.71 13.04
C VAL A 169 15.14 31.21 13.28
N GLU A 170 14.50 30.48 12.38
CA GLU A 170 14.44 29.01 12.40
C GLU A 170 14.24 28.47 10.97
N ASP A 171 14.92 27.38 10.63
CA ASP A 171 14.81 26.69 9.34
C ASP A 171 14.82 25.16 9.45
N ASN A 172 14.81 24.63 10.67
CA ASN A 172 14.75 23.19 10.97
C ASN A 172 13.53 22.85 11.85
N VAL A 173 12.41 23.56 11.65
CA VAL A 173 11.17 23.43 12.46
C VAL A 173 10.71 21.97 12.56
N VAL A 174 10.62 21.27 11.44
CA VAL A 174 10.16 19.87 11.39
C VAL A 174 11.10 18.94 12.16
N SER A 175 12.41 19.05 11.94
CA SER A 175 13.41 18.20 12.60
C SER A 175 13.48 18.42 14.12
N LYS A 176 13.06 19.60 14.59
CA LYS A 176 12.97 19.94 16.03
C LYS A 176 11.61 19.63 16.63
N ASN A 177 10.67 19.11 15.85
CA ASN A 177 9.28 18.91 16.24
C ASN A 177 8.61 20.22 16.70
N GLY A 178 8.91 21.32 16.01
CA GLY A 178 8.40 22.66 16.27
C GLY A 178 9.47 23.67 16.72
N TRP A 179 9.05 24.92 16.83
CA TRP A 179 9.89 26.03 17.27
C TRP A 179 9.40 26.63 18.60
N ASP A 180 10.32 26.81 19.54
CA ASP A 180 10.07 27.26 20.93
C ASP A 180 10.20 28.79 21.12
N GLY A 181 10.44 29.54 20.04
CA GLY A 181 10.64 30.98 20.15
C GLY A 181 12.03 31.39 20.64
N ILE A 182 13.00 30.47 20.66
CA ILE A 182 14.40 30.74 21.01
C ILE A 182 15.23 30.93 19.74
N TYR A 183 16.11 31.93 19.75
CA TYR A 183 17.09 32.17 18.69
C TYR A 183 18.47 32.43 19.30
N HIS A 184 19.45 31.62 18.93
CA HIS A 184 20.83 31.67 19.46
C HIS A 184 20.90 31.67 21.01
N GLY A 185 20.03 30.89 21.64
CA GLY A 185 19.96 30.76 23.11
C GLY A 185 19.26 31.91 23.83
N ALA A 186 18.67 32.86 23.10
CA ALA A 186 17.87 33.94 23.66
C ALA A 186 16.39 33.82 23.27
N GLU A 187 15.50 34.06 24.23
CA GLU A 187 14.07 34.18 23.97
C GLU A 187 13.78 35.41 23.10
N LEU A 188 13.09 35.18 21.98
CA LEU A 188 12.68 36.26 21.10
C LEU A 188 11.40 36.95 21.61
N PRO A 189 11.26 38.28 21.56
CA PRO A 189 10.15 38.99 22.20
C PRO A 189 8.75 38.61 21.66
N THR A 190 7.72 38.83 22.46
CA THR A 190 6.32 38.81 22.02
C THR A 190 6.13 39.71 20.79
N GLY A 191 5.47 39.18 19.78
CA GLY A 191 5.23 39.89 18.52
C GLY A 191 4.94 38.95 17.37
N ASP A 192 4.80 39.54 16.18
CA ASP A 192 4.56 38.78 14.96
C ASP A 192 5.86 38.30 14.32
N TYR A 193 5.81 37.05 13.86
CA TYR A 193 6.85 36.36 13.12
C TYR A 193 6.27 35.87 11.80
N TRP A 194 7.10 35.79 10.76
CA TRP A 194 6.66 35.38 9.44
C TRP A 194 7.12 33.98 9.14
N TYR A 195 6.33 33.21 8.40
CA TYR A 195 6.74 31.92 7.89
C TYR A 195 6.75 31.91 6.36
N VAL A 196 7.61 31.07 5.82
CA VAL A 196 7.52 30.55 4.45
C VAL A 196 7.50 29.03 4.55
N ILE A 197 6.42 28.42 4.09
CA ILE A 197 6.23 26.96 4.04
C ILE A 197 6.16 26.56 2.57
N LYS A 198 7.00 25.62 2.15
CA LYS A 198 6.94 25.00 0.82
C LYS A 198 6.64 23.52 1.00
N LEU A 199 5.52 23.05 0.47
CA LEU A 199 5.08 21.66 0.66
C LEU A 199 6.00 20.64 -0.03
N ASN A 200 6.50 20.97 -1.22
CA ASN A 200 7.36 20.08 -2.03
C ASN A 200 6.81 18.65 -2.17
N GLY A 201 5.49 18.49 -2.29
CA GLY A 201 4.89 17.21 -2.62
C GLY A 201 5.07 16.90 -4.10
N GLU A 202 5.11 15.61 -4.47
CA GLU A 202 5.22 15.15 -5.86
C GLU A 202 4.17 15.80 -6.79
N ASN A 203 2.98 16.05 -6.25
CA ASN A 203 1.85 16.68 -6.95
C ASN A 203 1.34 17.95 -6.24
N ASP A 204 2.13 18.53 -5.33
CA ASP A 204 1.73 19.71 -4.54
C ASP A 204 2.92 20.65 -4.28
N ASP A 205 3.04 21.69 -5.11
CA ASP A 205 4.09 22.70 -5.08
C ASP A 205 3.66 23.99 -4.36
N ARG A 206 2.55 23.95 -3.60
CA ARG A 206 2.04 25.14 -2.92
C ARG A 206 3.07 25.71 -1.95
N GLU A 207 3.09 27.04 -1.90
CA GLU A 207 3.87 27.84 -0.98
C GLU A 207 2.94 28.72 -0.16
N PHE A 208 3.08 28.66 1.17
CA PHE A 208 2.36 29.51 2.09
C PHE A 208 3.31 30.55 2.67
N VAL A 209 2.90 31.81 2.57
CA VAL A 209 3.58 32.94 3.19
C VAL A 209 2.59 33.65 4.08
N GLY A 210 2.91 33.75 5.37
CA GLY A 210 2.02 34.32 6.35
C GLY A 210 2.78 34.73 7.60
N HIS A 211 2.02 34.96 8.67
CA HIS A 211 2.58 35.29 9.97
C HIS A 211 1.82 34.58 11.08
N PHE A 212 2.45 34.53 12.25
CA PHE A 212 1.87 34.04 13.50
C PHE A 212 2.39 34.90 14.65
N THR A 213 1.67 34.90 15.76
CA THR A 213 2.02 35.68 16.95
C THR A 213 2.67 34.78 17.99
N LEU A 214 3.88 35.15 18.43
CA LEU A 214 4.49 34.60 19.64
C LEU A 214 3.94 35.38 20.84
N TYR A 215 3.31 34.70 21.80
CA TYR A 215 2.80 35.30 23.03
C TYR A 215 3.53 34.76 24.28
N ARG A 216 3.93 35.65 25.19
CA ARG A 216 4.44 35.32 26.53
C ARG A 216 3.77 36.18 27.57
#